data_AF-A0A9N9NYH6-F1
#
_entry.id   AF-A0A9N9NYH6-F1
#
_cell.length_a   1.000
_cell.length_b   1.000
_cell.length_c   1.000
_cell.angle_alpha   90.00
_cell.angle_beta   90.00
_cell.angle_gamma   90.00
#
_symmetry.space_group_name_H-M   'P 1'
#
loop_
_entity.id
_entity.type
_entity.pdbx_description
1 polymer ?
#
loop_
_entity_poly.entity_id
_entity_poly.type
_entity_poly.pdbx_seq_one_letter_code
_entity_poly.pdbx_strand_id
1 'polypeptide(L)'
;MSQEIFNNLNNEQKAEIKHIRFCKGDGKLSISNYTLHIYSNHPEFGELKGELDLAPFPNLIKIEFKINIQLNILESIDISKNDKLNKIVITLNPYTLFWNCYFIFLVKKMQINRIIISYNETSGSGTFVANKYLNEQTLMSYLVVEDMKLEDKDKKLRQLEAEVVSLKQTLNENDKVIADLNRQIQQNLTLSQFQEQTNLKQETKEHELKNFNSNVCEQKDDIEKLTTTAKNNASDNLKTILELFLQNNKQMIDLLLENSSKDN
;
A
#
# COMPACT_ATOMS: atom_id res chain seq x y z
N MET A 1 -24.52 -34.66 11.71
CA MET A 1 -25.58 -35.68 11.65
C MET A 1 -26.93 -35.11 11.17
N SER A 2 -26.98 -33.90 10.60
CA SER A 2 -28.14 -33.28 9.96
C SER A 2 -28.20 -33.50 8.43
N GLN A 3 -27.10 -33.93 7.80
CA GLN A 3 -26.98 -34.03 6.33
C GLN A 3 -27.56 -35.33 5.75
N GLU A 4 -27.62 -36.41 6.54
CA GLU A 4 -28.07 -37.73 6.07
C GLU A 4 -29.52 -37.73 5.58
N ILE A 5 -30.35 -36.83 6.13
CA ILE A 5 -31.76 -36.71 5.75
C ILE A 5 -31.96 -36.24 4.31
N PHE A 6 -30.94 -35.60 3.72
CA PHE A 6 -30.96 -35.15 2.33
C PHE A 6 -30.28 -36.15 1.38
N ASN A 7 -29.70 -37.24 1.89
CA ASN A 7 -29.07 -38.26 1.03
C ASN A 7 -30.10 -39.01 0.18
N ASN A 8 -31.34 -39.09 0.66
CA ASN A 8 -32.45 -39.71 -0.07
C ASN A 8 -32.96 -38.85 -1.25
N LEU A 9 -32.47 -37.61 -1.39
CA LEU A 9 -32.80 -36.73 -2.50
C LEU A 9 -31.69 -36.75 -3.54
N ASN A 10 -32.07 -36.97 -4.80
CA ASN A 10 -31.15 -36.85 -5.92
C ASN A 10 -30.82 -35.36 -6.22
N ASN A 11 -29.82 -35.13 -7.06
CA ASN A 11 -29.34 -33.77 -7.35
C ASN A 11 -30.38 -32.90 -8.06
N GLU A 12 -31.23 -33.50 -8.90
CA GLU A 12 -32.29 -32.78 -9.62
C GLU A 12 -33.37 -32.30 -8.64
N GLN A 13 -33.84 -33.17 -7.75
CA GLN A 13 -34.79 -32.85 -6.68
C GLN A 13 -34.24 -31.74 -5.76
N LYS A 14 -32.96 -31.86 -5.38
CA LYS A 14 -32.26 -30.84 -4.59
C LYS A 14 -32.21 -29.48 -5.30
N ALA A 15 -31.96 -29.47 -6.61
CA ALA A 15 -31.96 -28.25 -7.42
C ALA A 15 -33.37 -27.66 -7.62
N GLU A 16 -34.42 -28.47 -7.62
CA GLU A 16 -35.80 -27.99 -7.78
C GLU A 16 -36.39 -27.39 -6.50
N ILE A 17 -35.87 -27.76 -5.33
CA ILE A 17 -36.38 -27.27 -4.05
C ILE A 17 -36.15 -25.76 -3.92
N LYS A 18 -37.25 -25.04 -3.72
CA LYS A 18 -37.29 -23.60 -3.46
C LYS A 18 -37.70 -23.28 -2.03
N HIS A 19 -38.24 -24.25 -1.31
CA HIS A 19 -38.79 -24.06 0.02
C HIS A 19 -38.54 -25.29 0.89
N ILE A 20 -37.97 -25.13 2.07
CA ILE A 20 -37.90 -26.18 3.08
C ILE A 20 -38.90 -25.84 4.18
N ARG A 21 -39.82 -26.76 4.47
CA ARG A 21 -40.86 -26.58 5.46
C ARG A 21 -40.77 -27.67 6.52
N PHE A 22 -40.41 -27.27 7.72
CA PHE A 22 -40.53 -28.10 8.91
C PHE A 22 -41.99 -28.05 9.40
N CYS A 23 -42.58 -29.22 9.66
CA CYS A 23 -43.95 -29.42 10.11
C CYS A 23 -43.99 -30.35 11.32
N LYS A 24 -44.98 -30.18 12.20
CA LYS A 24 -45.34 -31.20 13.18
C LYS A 24 -46.06 -32.36 12.48
N GLY A 25 -45.73 -33.59 12.85
CA GLY A 25 -46.39 -34.81 12.38
C GLY A 25 -45.40 -35.95 12.20
N ASP A 26 -45.93 -37.12 11.85
CA ASP A 26 -45.16 -38.38 11.73
C ASP A 26 -45.02 -38.79 10.26
N GLY A 27 -45.13 -37.82 9.34
CA GLY A 27 -45.03 -38.05 7.91
C GLY A 27 -43.60 -38.38 7.47
N LYS A 28 -43.47 -39.11 6.36
CA LYS A 28 -42.17 -39.25 5.70
C LYS A 28 -41.76 -37.96 5.00
N LEU A 29 -40.46 -37.81 4.78
CA LEU A 29 -39.92 -36.75 3.93
C LEU A 29 -40.62 -36.78 2.56
N SER A 30 -41.18 -35.65 2.16
CA SER A 30 -41.94 -35.55 0.92
C SER A 30 -41.67 -34.23 0.22
N ILE A 31 -41.72 -34.27 -1.11
CA ILE A 31 -41.60 -33.09 -1.96
C ILE A 31 -42.96 -32.84 -2.60
N SER A 32 -43.48 -31.62 -2.45
CA SER A 32 -44.67 -31.18 -3.16
C SER A 32 -44.52 -29.71 -3.55
N ASN A 33 -44.84 -29.36 -4.79
CA ASN A 33 -44.78 -27.97 -5.30
C ASN A 33 -43.46 -27.25 -4.94
N TYR A 34 -42.31 -27.87 -5.25
CA TYR A 34 -40.96 -27.35 -4.95
C TYR A 34 -40.68 -27.13 -3.45
N THR A 35 -41.54 -27.68 -2.58
CA THR A 35 -41.41 -27.61 -1.12
C THR A 35 -40.99 -28.97 -0.59
N LEU A 36 -39.87 -29.00 0.13
CA LEU A 36 -39.44 -30.14 0.92
C LEU A 36 -40.11 -30.08 2.29
N HIS A 37 -40.93 -31.08 2.61
CA HIS A 37 -41.59 -31.23 3.90
C HIS A 37 -40.79 -32.15 4.81
N ILE A 38 -40.41 -31.62 5.98
CA ILE A 38 -39.69 -32.35 7.03
C ILE A 38 -40.60 -32.41 8.25
N TYR A 39 -40.85 -33.61 8.77
CA TYR A 39 -41.83 -33.84 9.82
C TYR A 39 -41.13 -34.16 11.15
N SER A 40 -41.25 -33.27 12.13
CA SER A 40 -40.42 -33.28 13.35
C SER A 40 -40.64 -34.46 14.29
N ASN A 41 -41.75 -35.19 14.17
CA ASN A 41 -42.05 -36.32 15.06
C ASN A 41 -41.75 -37.68 14.41
N HIS A 42 -41.35 -37.71 13.14
CA HIS A 42 -40.93 -38.96 12.51
C HIS A 42 -39.65 -39.45 13.21
N PRO A 43 -39.51 -40.75 13.51
CA PRO A 43 -38.36 -41.29 14.25
C PRO A 43 -37.00 -40.93 13.63
N GLU A 44 -36.93 -40.84 12.30
CA GLU A 44 -35.71 -40.46 11.56
C GLU A 44 -35.35 -38.96 11.68
N PHE A 45 -36.28 -38.12 12.14
CA PHE A 45 -36.13 -36.67 12.23
C PHE A 45 -36.23 -36.14 13.67
N GLY A 46 -36.53 -37.01 14.65
CA GLY A 46 -36.69 -36.67 16.05
C GLY A 46 -35.43 -36.13 16.73
N GLU A 47 -34.26 -36.27 16.09
CA GLU A 47 -32.98 -35.75 16.57
C GLU A 47 -32.08 -35.24 15.42
N LEU A 48 -32.59 -34.40 14.50
CA LEU A 48 -31.62 -33.62 13.72
C LEU A 48 -30.79 -32.82 14.75
N LYS A 49 -29.47 -32.91 14.65
CA LYS A 49 -28.52 -32.20 15.51
C LYS A 49 -27.37 -31.71 14.64
N GLY A 50 -26.87 -30.53 14.95
CA GLY A 50 -25.82 -29.84 14.19
C GLY A 50 -26.32 -28.75 13.23
N GLU A 51 -25.41 -28.31 12.37
CA GLU A 51 -25.63 -27.26 11.37
C GLU A 51 -26.49 -27.77 10.19
N LEU A 52 -27.50 -27.00 9.78
CA LEU A 52 -28.21 -27.25 8.53
C LEU A 52 -27.40 -26.75 7.34
N ASP A 53 -26.84 -27.68 6.56
CA ASP A 53 -26.12 -27.34 5.33
C ASP A 53 -27.08 -27.04 4.17
N LEU A 54 -26.99 -25.82 3.63
CA LEU A 54 -27.83 -25.32 2.56
C LEU A 54 -27.18 -25.39 1.18
N ALA A 55 -25.90 -25.77 1.10
CA ALA A 55 -25.17 -25.92 -0.16
C ALA A 55 -25.86 -26.86 -1.17
N PRO A 56 -26.52 -27.97 -0.74
CA PRO A 56 -27.22 -28.85 -1.67
C PRO A 56 -28.41 -28.22 -2.40
N PHE A 57 -28.94 -27.08 -1.95
CA PHE A 57 -30.20 -26.52 -2.45
C PHE A 57 -30.00 -25.17 -3.17
N PRO A 58 -29.42 -25.14 -4.38
CA PRO A 58 -28.98 -23.91 -5.04
C PRO A 58 -30.12 -22.93 -5.40
N ASN A 59 -31.37 -23.37 -5.37
CA ASN A 59 -32.56 -22.58 -5.66
C ASN A 59 -33.44 -22.30 -4.44
N LEU A 60 -32.95 -22.58 -3.23
CA LEU A 60 -33.69 -22.36 -2.00
C LEU A 60 -33.96 -20.86 -1.80
N ILE A 61 -35.23 -20.50 -1.63
CA ILE A 61 -35.68 -19.12 -1.41
C ILE A 61 -36.17 -18.94 0.03
N LYS A 62 -36.78 -19.98 0.60
CA LYS A 62 -37.49 -19.89 1.87
C LYS A 62 -37.24 -21.10 2.76
N ILE A 63 -37.09 -20.86 4.06
CA ILE A 63 -37.22 -21.89 5.10
C ILE A 63 -38.42 -21.52 5.99
N GLU A 64 -39.28 -22.47 6.32
CA GLU A 64 -40.45 -22.27 7.17
C GLU A 64 -40.49 -23.30 8.30
N PHE A 65 -40.60 -22.82 9.54
CA PHE A 65 -40.85 -23.63 10.74
C PHE A 65 -42.29 -23.41 11.19
N LYS A 66 -43.14 -24.44 11.11
CA LYS A 66 -44.53 -24.36 11.57
C LYS A 66 -44.68 -24.57 13.08
N ILE A 67 -45.85 -24.17 13.57
CA ILE A 67 -46.27 -24.19 14.98
C ILE A 67 -46.02 -25.56 15.63
N ASN A 68 -45.59 -25.54 16.91
CA ASN A 68 -45.40 -26.71 17.78
C ASN A 68 -44.31 -27.70 17.32
N ILE A 69 -43.36 -27.23 16.53
CA ILE A 69 -42.12 -27.96 16.29
C ILE A 69 -41.22 -27.70 17.50
N GLN A 70 -40.75 -28.77 18.15
CA GLN A 70 -39.64 -28.65 19.08
C GLN A 70 -38.42 -28.28 18.24
N LEU A 71 -37.96 -27.03 18.33
CA LEU A 71 -36.81 -26.54 17.56
C LEU A 71 -35.46 -26.91 18.19
N ASN A 72 -35.42 -27.89 19.10
CA ASN A 72 -34.19 -28.46 19.66
C ASN A 72 -33.43 -29.33 18.64
N ILE A 73 -33.69 -29.10 17.35
CA ILE A 73 -33.43 -29.97 16.20
C ILE A 73 -32.34 -29.37 15.30
N LEU A 74 -31.94 -28.11 15.50
CA LEU A 74 -30.87 -27.48 14.72
C LEU A 74 -30.03 -26.61 15.65
N GLU A 75 -28.72 -26.81 15.63
CA GLU A 75 -27.78 -26.02 16.43
C GLU A 75 -27.43 -24.70 15.73
N SER A 76 -27.39 -24.71 14.40
CA SER A 76 -27.08 -23.54 13.58
C SER A 76 -27.61 -23.70 12.14
N ILE A 77 -27.75 -22.58 11.43
CA ILE A 77 -28.04 -22.58 9.99
C ILE A 77 -27.10 -21.57 9.34
N ASP A 78 -26.13 -22.05 8.54
CA ASP A 78 -25.27 -21.16 7.78
C ASP A 78 -25.95 -20.75 6.46
N ILE A 79 -26.66 -19.63 6.50
CA ILE A 79 -27.32 -19.09 5.29
C ILE A 79 -26.37 -18.38 4.33
N SER A 80 -25.09 -18.18 4.69
CA SER A 80 -24.11 -17.62 3.75
C SER A 80 -23.76 -18.57 2.60
N LYS A 81 -24.08 -19.86 2.75
CA LYS A 81 -23.91 -20.88 1.71
C LYS A 81 -25.03 -20.86 0.66
N ASN A 82 -26.00 -19.96 0.78
CA ASN A 82 -27.15 -19.91 -0.11
C ASN A 82 -27.60 -18.47 -0.43
N ASP A 83 -27.08 -17.92 -1.53
CA ASP A 83 -27.33 -16.53 -1.93
C ASP A 83 -28.80 -16.23 -2.26
N LYS A 84 -29.57 -17.26 -2.65
CA LYS A 84 -30.98 -17.13 -3.02
C LYS A 84 -31.92 -17.20 -1.81
N LEU A 85 -31.46 -17.72 -0.68
CA LEU A 85 -32.25 -17.78 0.55
C LEU A 85 -32.48 -16.36 1.08
N ASN A 86 -33.72 -15.90 0.95
CA ASN A 86 -34.11 -14.55 1.31
C ASN A 86 -34.97 -14.47 2.57
N LYS A 87 -35.53 -15.60 3.01
CA LYS A 87 -36.53 -15.60 4.09
C LYS A 87 -36.50 -16.86 4.94
N ILE A 88 -36.33 -16.69 6.24
CA ILE A 88 -36.61 -17.72 7.25
C ILE A 88 -37.88 -17.29 7.98
N VAL A 89 -38.92 -18.11 7.92
CA VAL A 89 -40.20 -17.87 8.60
C VAL A 89 -40.32 -18.83 9.77
N ILE A 90 -40.52 -18.28 10.95
CA ILE A 90 -40.83 -19.07 12.14
C ILE A 90 -42.25 -18.71 12.54
N THR A 91 -43.17 -19.69 12.56
CA THR A 91 -44.57 -19.49 12.92
C THR A 91 -44.84 -20.16 14.26
N LEU A 92 -45.14 -19.37 15.28
CA LEU A 92 -45.29 -19.84 16.67
C LEU A 92 -46.73 -19.67 17.16
N ASN A 93 -47.11 -20.49 18.14
CA ASN A 93 -48.34 -20.29 18.90
C ASN A 93 -48.05 -19.24 20.00
N PRO A 94 -48.97 -18.31 20.30
CA PRO A 94 -48.77 -17.28 21.33
C PRO A 94 -48.44 -17.87 22.70
N TYR A 95 -49.01 -19.02 23.06
CA TYR A 95 -48.70 -19.70 24.32
C TYR A 95 -47.31 -20.34 24.33
N THR A 96 -46.78 -20.75 23.17
CA THR A 96 -45.45 -21.38 23.09
C THR A 96 -44.32 -20.37 22.95
N LEU A 97 -44.58 -19.18 22.38
CA LEU A 97 -43.58 -18.12 22.18
C LEU A 97 -42.87 -17.74 23.49
N PHE A 98 -43.62 -17.65 24.59
CA PHE A 98 -43.13 -17.11 25.85
C PHE A 98 -42.81 -18.17 26.91
N TRP A 99 -43.37 -19.39 26.82
CA TRP A 99 -43.29 -20.37 27.92
C TRP A 99 -42.40 -21.58 27.63
N ASN A 100 -42.04 -21.89 26.37
CA ASN A 100 -41.33 -23.14 26.03
C ASN A 100 -40.39 -23.04 24.81
N CYS A 101 -39.98 -21.84 24.42
CA CYS A 101 -39.10 -21.66 23.27
C CYS A 101 -37.62 -21.78 23.67
N TYR A 102 -37.10 -23.00 23.74
CA TYR A 102 -35.65 -23.29 23.84
C TYR A 102 -35.01 -23.38 22.45
N PHE A 103 -35.26 -22.42 21.56
CA PHE A 103 -34.58 -22.39 20.27
C PHE A 103 -33.38 -21.44 20.35
N ILE A 104 -32.21 -21.94 19.98
CA ILE A 104 -31.01 -21.13 19.80
C ILE A 104 -30.67 -21.22 18.31
N PHE A 105 -30.92 -20.16 17.57
CA PHE A 105 -30.38 -20.03 16.22
C PHE A 105 -29.04 -19.30 16.32
N LEU A 106 -27.97 -19.97 15.91
CA LEU A 106 -26.71 -19.31 15.62
C LEU A 106 -26.75 -18.79 14.19
N VAL A 107 -26.84 -17.46 14.04
CA VAL A 107 -27.00 -16.76 12.76
C VAL A 107 -26.00 -15.60 12.70
N LYS A 108 -25.43 -15.32 11.52
CA LYS A 108 -24.55 -14.15 11.33
C LYS A 108 -25.36 -12.86 11.40
N LYS A 109 -24.77 -11.78 11.92
CA LYS A 109 -25.48 -10.50 12.14
C LYS A 109 -26.11 -9.89 10.88
N MET A 110 -25.43 -9.95 9.74
CA MET A 110 -25.91 -9.38 8.46
C MET A 110 -27.19 -10.04 7.92
N GLN A 111 -27.64 -11.11 8.57
CA GLN A 111 -28.68 -12.01 8.09
C GLN A 111 -29.95 -11.96 8.94
N ILE A 112 -29.94 -11.19 10.04
CA ILE A 112 -31.07 -11.04 10.96
C ILE A 112 -32.30 -10.46 10.25
N ASN A 113 -32.09 -9.53 9.31
CA ASN A 113 -33.15 -8.94 8.50
C ASN A 113 -33.89 -9.94 7.59
N ARG A 114 -33.34 -11.14 7.36
CA ARG A 114 -33.96 -12.23 6.60
C ARG A 114 -34.83 -13.14 7.47
N ILE A 115 -34.78 -12.97 8.79
CA ILE A 115 -35.55 -13.76 9.75
C ILE A 115 -36.86 -13.04 10.05
N ILE A 116 -37.97 -13.73 9.81
CA ILE A 116 -39.32 -13.26 10.11
C ILE A 116 -39.91 -14.22 11.12
N ILE A 117 -40.02 -13.78 12.37
CA ILE A 117 -40.79 -14.49 13.38
C ILE A 117 -42.21 -13.95 13.38
N SER A 118 -43.15 -14.84 13.12
CA SER A 118 -44.57 -14.59 13.17
C SER A 118 -45.22 -15.43 14.26
N TYR A 119 -46.24 -14.87 14.88
CA TYR A 119 -47.03 -15.57 15.86
C TYR A 119 -48.51 -15.27 15.65
N ASN A 120 -49.35 -16.23 16.02
CA ASN A 120 -50.78 -16.00 15.97
C ASN A 120 -51.18 -15.18 17.20
N GLU A 121 -51.89 -14.09 17.00
CA GLU A 121 -52.60 -13.44 18.10
C GLU A 121 -53.88 -14.19 18.39
N THR A 122 -54.07 -14.60 19.64
CA THR A 122 -55.31 -15.22 20.12
C THR A 122 -56.12 -14.22 20.91
N SER A 123 -57.44 -14.24 20.72
CA SER A 123 -58.38 -13.57 21.63
C SER A 123 -58.32 -14.20 23.02
N GLY A 124 -58.90 -13.56 24.03
CA GLY A 124 -59.05 -14.14 25.37
C GLY A 124 -59.82 -15.48 25.39
N SER A 125 -60.52 -15.84 24.30
CA SER A 125 -61.19 -17.13 24.09
C SER A 125 -60.33 -18.19 23.38
N GLY A 126 -59.05 -17.91 23.10
CA GLY A 126 -58.14 -18.81 22.38
C GLY A 126 -58.39 -18.90 20.87
N THR A 127 -59.28 -18.07 20.32
CA THR A 127 -59.56 -18.02 18.88
C THR A 127 -58.49 -17.24 18.15
N PHE A 128 -58.03 -17.70 16.99
CA PHE A 128 -57.06 -16.98 16.17
C PHE A 128 -57.67 -15.71 15.60
N VAL A 129 -57.04 -14.56 15.88
CA VAL A 129 -57.53 -13.24 15.47
C VAL A 129 -56.71 -12.68 14.31
N ALA A 130 -55.37 -12.76 14.39
CA ALA A 130 -54.49 -12.22 13.36
C ALA A 130 -53.10 -12.87 13.41
N ASN A 131 -52.34 -12.77 12.31
CA ASN A 131 -50.90 -13.02 12.32
C ASN A 131 -50.16 -11.73 12.68
N LYS A 132 -49.30 -11.79 13.70
CA LYS A 132 -48.40 -10.69 14.08
C LYS A 132 -46.95 -11.07 13.82
N TYR A 133 -46.10 -10.05 13.63
CA TYR A 133 -44.67 -10.19 13.41
C TYR A 133 -43.92 -9.57 14.59
N LEU A 134 -42.87 -10.24 15.04
CA LEU A 134 -41.93 -9.67 16.01
C LEU A 134 -41.09 -8.60 15.31
N ASN A 135 -40.95 -7.45 15.98
CA ASN A 135 -40.02 -6.42 15.54
C ASN A 135 -38.57 -6.85 15.82
N GLU A 136 -37.61 -6.22 15.14
CA GLU A 136 -36.19 -6.57 15.22
C GLU A 136 -35.64 -6.45 16.65
N GLN A 137 -36.09 -5.48 17.45
CA GLN A 137 -35.61 -5.32 18.82
C GLN A 137 -36.03 -6.47 19.74
N THR A 138 -37.28 -6.95 19.60
CA THR A 138 -37.76 -8.10 20.36
C THR A 138 -37.14 -9.40 19.84
N LEU A 139 -36.87 -9.49 18.53
CA LEU A 139 -36.20 -10.62 17.89
C LEU A 139 -34.79 -10.84 18.45
N MET A 140 -34.05 -9.78 18.73
CA MET A 140 -32.66 -9.85 19.24
C MET A 140 -32.55 -10.57 20.59
N SER A 141 -33.61 -10.61 21.40
CA SER A 141 -33.63 -11.35 22.67
C SER A 141 -33.62 -12.88 22.49
N TYR A 142 -33.86 -13.38 21.27
CA TYR A 142 -34.00 -14.79 20.95
C TYR A 142 -32.95 -15.31 19.95
N LEU A 143 -32.01 -14.46 19.54
CA LEU A 143 -30.94 -14.83 18.60
C LEU A 143 -29.57 -14.74 19.28
N VAL A 144 -28.76 -15.79 19.12
CA VAL A 144 -27.34 -15.75 19.46
C VAL A 144 -26.60 -15.35 18.19
N VAL A 145 -26.22 -14.07 18.13
CA VAL A 145 -25.57 -13.49 16.94
C VAL A 145 -24.08 -13.73 17.02
N GLU A 146 -23.52 -14.39 16.01
CA GLU A 146 -22.07 -14.59 15.92
C GLU A 146 -21.37 -13.23 15.79
N ASP A 147 -20.41 -12.99 16.69
CA ASP A 147 -19.90 -11.69 17.14
C ASP A 147 -19.48 -10.69 16.05
N MET A 148 -19.77 -9.41 16.31
CA MET A 148 -19.33 -8.20 15.56
C MET A 148 -17.82 -8.11 15.30
N LYS A 149 -16.99 -8.91 16.01
CA LYS A 149 -15.53 -8.87 15.96
C LYS A 149 -14.94 -9.56 14.73
N LEU A 150 -15.65 -10.47 14.07
CA LEU A 150 -15.15 -11.12 12.85
C LEU A 150 -15.30 -10.21 11.63
N GLU A 151 -16.40 -9.46 11.54
CA GLU A 151 -16.67 -8.59 10.40
C GLU A 151 -15.70 -7.40 10.32
N ASP A 152 -15.35 -6.82 11.48
CA ASP A 152 -14.29 -5.79 11.57
C ASP A 152 -12.93 -6.37 11.17
N LYS A 153 -12.66 -7.64 11.50
CA LYS A 153 -11.44 -8.33 11.09
C LYS A 153 -11.41 -8.64 9.59
N ASP A 154 -12.51 -9.10 9.01
CA ASP A 154 -12.61 -9.40 7.58
C ASP A 154 -12.58 -8.13 6.72
N LYS A 155 -13.16 -7.03 7.21
CA LYS A 155 -13.08 -5.72 6.57
C LYS A 155 -11.66 -5.16 6.63
N LYS A 156 -11.00 -5.30 7.78
CA LYS A 156 -9.59 -4.91 7.96
C LYS A 156 -8.65 -5.78 7.13
N LEU A 157 -8.92 -7.07 7.00
CA LEU A 157 -8.18 -8.00 6.15
C LEU A 157 -8.27 -7.57 4.68
N ARG A 158 -9.49 -7.30 4.18
CA ARG A 158 -9.69 -6.83 2.80
C ARG A 158 -9.02 -5.47 2.53
N GLN A 159 -9.01 -4.57 3.51
CA GLN A 159 -8.26 -3.31 3.40
C GLN A 159 -6.74 -3.54 3.33
N LEU A 160 -6.21 -4.40 4.20
CA LEU A 160 -4.78 -4.77 4.20
C LEU A 160 -4.37 -5.46 2.90
N GLU A 161 -5.21 -6.36 2.36
CA GLU A 161 -4.95 -7.01 1.08
C GLU A 161 -4.89 -6.01 -0.08
N ALA A 162 -5.83 -5.04 -0.12
CA ALA A 162 -5.82 -3.98 -1.11
C ALA A 162 -4.58 -3.07 -0.99
N GLU A 163 -4.18 -2.72 0.24
CA GLU A 163 -2.98 -1.94 0.51
C GLU A 163 -1.71 -2.69 0.08
N VAL A 164 -1.62 -3.99 0.34
CA VAL A 164 -0.50 -4.83 -0.10
C VAL A 164 -0.42 -4.89 -1.63
N VAL A 165 -1.55 -4.99 -2.34
CA VAL A 165 -1.57 -4.96 -3.81
C VAL A 165 -1.08 -3.62 -4.34
N SER A 166 -1.53 -2.51 -3.75
CA SER A 166 -1.07 -1.18 -4.12
C SER A 166 0.43 -1.00 -3.87
N LEU A 167 0.92 -1.42 -2.71
CA LEU A 167 2.35 -1.33 -2.37
C LEU A 167 3.21 -2.17 -3.32
N LYS A 168 2.75 -3.37 -3.71
CA LYS A 168 3.45 -4.20 -4.70
C LYS A 168 3.50 -3.53 -6.08
N GLN A 169 2.44 -2.82 -6.48
CA GLN A 169 2.45 -2.05 -7.74
C GLN A 169 3.46 -0.91 -7.68
N THR A 170 3.45 -0.11 -6.61
CA THR A 170 4.43 0.97 -6.41
C THR A 170 5.87 0.45 -6.35
N LEU A 171 6.10 -0.70 -5.72
CA LEU A 171 7.42 -1.31 -5.64
C LEU A 171 7.91 -1.74 -7.04
N ASN A 172 7.04 -2.35 -7.85
CA ASN A 172 7.37 -2.68 -9.25
C ASN A 172 7.67 -1.43 -10.11
N GLU A 173 6.98 -0.31 -9.87
CA GLU A 173 7.26 0.96 -10.55
C GLU A 173 8.63 1.52 -10.14
N ASN A 174 8.92 1.51 -8.84
CA ASN A 174 10.22 1.94 -8.32
C ASN A 174 11.36 1.07 -8.84
N ASP A 175 11.17 -0.26 -8.93
CA ASP A 175 12.17 -1.17 -9.50
C ASP A 175 12.46 -0.86 -10.97
N LYS A 176 11.43 -0.49 -11.75
CA LYS A 176 11.62 -0.02 -13.14
C LYS A 176 12.42 1.28 -13.18
N VAL A 177 12.12 2.24 -12.31
CA VAL A 177 12.85 3.52 -12.22
C VAL A 177 14.31 3.27 -11.83
N ILE A 178 14.57 2.38 -10.86
CA ILE A 178 15.93 2.00 -10.44
C ILE A 178 16.66 1.33 -11.61
N ALA A 179 16.01 0.43 -12.33
CA ALA A 179 16.61 -0.23 -13.49
C ALA A 179 16.97 0.78 -14.60
N ASP A 180 16.10 1.75 -14.87
CA ASP A 180 16.36 2.79 -15.88
C ASP A 180 17.46 3.76 -15.42
N LEU A 181 17.49 4.16 -14.14
CA LEU A 181 18.58 4.94 -13.56
C LEU A 181 19.91 4.21 -13.62
N ASN A 182 19.93 2.92 -13.28
CA ASN A 182 21.14 2.09 -13.39
C ASN A 182 21.60 1.97 -14.85
N ARG A 183 20.67 1.85 -15.80
CA ARG A 183 20.99 1.86 -17.23
C ARG A 183 21.59 3.20 -17.66
N GLN A 184 21.03 4.32 -17.20
CA GLN A 184 21.57 5.66 -17.47
C GLN A 184 22.95 5.86 -16.84
N ILE A 185 23.18 5.35 -15.63
CA ILE A 185 24.50 5.38 -14.97
C ILE A 185 25.53 4.56 -15.74
N GLN A 186 25.14 3.41 -16.30
CA GLN A 186 26.04 2.62 -17.16
C GLN A 186 26.29 3.27 -18.53
N GLN A 187 25.35 4.08 -19.03
CA GLN A 187 25.47 4.78 -20.32
C GLN A 187 26.22 6.11 -20.21
N ASN A 188 26.13 6.80 -19.07
CA ASN A 188 26.91 8.00 -18.79
C ASN A 188 28.31 7.61 -18.31
N LEU A 189 29.30 8.41 -18.73
CA LEU A 189 30.72 8.21 -18.54
C LEU A 189 31.05 7.56 -17.18
N THR A 190 31.79 6.46 -17.21
CA THR A 190 32.22 5.70 -16.02
C THR A 190 32.87 6.68 -15.02
N LEU A 191 32.73 6.45 -13.71
CA LEU A 191 33.39 7.28 -12.68
C LEU A 191 34.88 7.53 -12.96
N SER A 192 35.53 6.55 -13.59
CA SER A 192 36.90 6.61 -14.12
C SER A 192 37.12 7.71 -15.17
N GLN A 193 36.19 7.91 -16.09
CA GLN A 193 36.26 8.93 -17.14
C GLN A 193 36.03 10.34 -16.59
N PHE A 194 35.18 10.49 -15.57
CA PHE A 194 35.06 11.77 -14.85
C PHE A 194 36.35 12.11 -14.09
N GLN A 195 36.97 11.13 -13.41
CA GLN A 195 38.25 11.32 -12.72
C GLN A 195 39.38 11.71 -13.68
N GLU A 196 39.50 11.04 -14.84
CA GLU A 196 40.44 11.42 -15.89
C GLU A 196 40.21 12.85 -16.39
N GLN A 197 38.95 13.27 -16.59
CA GLN A 197 38.64 14.62 -17.06
C GLN A 197 38.99 15.70 -16.03
N THR A 198 38.82 15.43 -14.73
CA THR A 198 39.29 16.31 -13.65
C THR A 198 40.81 16.39 -13.60
N ASN A 199 41.52 15.26 -13.74
CA ASN A 199 42.98 15.23 -13.75
C ASN A 199 43.54 16.01 -14.94
N LEU A 200 42.98 15.82 -16.14
CA LEU A 200 43.37 16.56 -17.34
C LEU A 200 43.16 18.07 -17.20
N LYS A 201 42.05 18.51 -16.57
CA LYS A 201 41.82 19.94 -16.28
C LYS A 201 42.85 20.51 -15.31
N GLN A 202 43.29 19.72 -14.34
CA GLN A 202 44.30 20.16 -13.37
C GLN A 202 45.70 20.23 -14.01
N GLU A 203 46.08 19.23 -14.79
CA GLU A 203 47.33 19.22 -15.55
C GLU A 203 47.41 20.40 -16.53
N THR A 204 46.31 20.73 -17.20
CA THR A 204 46.27 21.88 -18.12
C THR A 204 46.54 23.20 -17.39
N LYS A 205 45.93 23.41 -16.22
CA LYS A 205 46.18 24.61 -15.40
C LYS A 205 47.61 24.68 -14.89
N GLU A 206 48.18 23.55 -14.46
CA GLU A 206 49.58 23.50 -14.01
C GLU A 206 50.57 23.79 -15.15
N HIS A 207 50.30 23.26 -16.35
CA HIS A 207 51.10 23.52 -17.54
C HIS A 207 51.03 25.00 -17.97
N GLU A 208 49.84 25.60 -17.96
CA GLU A 208 49.66 27.03 -18.25
C GLU A 208 50.40 27.92 -17.25
N LEU A 209 50.32 27.62 -15.94
CA LEU A 209 51.04 28.36 -14.90
C LEU A 209 52.57 28.24 -15.05
N LYS A 210 53.06 27.05 -15.39
CA LYS A 210 54.50 26.82 -15.60
C LYS A 210 55.03 27.60 -16.80
N ASN A 211 54.28 27.64 -17.89
CA ASN A 211 54.64 28.42 -19.08
C ASN A 211 54.59 29.93 -18.81
N PHE A 212 53.59 30.39 -18.06
CA PHE A 212 53.50 31.80 -17.66
C PHE A 212 54.69 32.21 -16.79
N ASN A 213 55.09 31.39 -15.82
CA ASN A 213 56.24 31.66 -14.97
C ASN A 213 57.57 31.64 -15.73
N SER A 214 57.74 30.73 -16.71
CA SER A 214 58.96 30.68 -17.53
C SER A 214 59.14 31.98 -18.33
N ASN A 215 58.08 32.45 -19.00
CA ASN A 215 58.11 33.69 -19.77
C ASN A 215 58.41 34.92 -18.90
N VAL A 216 57.86 34.98 -17.67
CA VAL A 216 58.12 36.09 -16.74
C VAL A 216 59.56 36.09 -16.25
N CYS A 217 60.15 34.92 -15.99
CA CYS A 217 61.56 34.81 -15.63
C CYS A 217 62.50 35.23 -16.78
N GLU A 218 62.23 34.79 -18.01
CA GLU A 218 63.01 35.20 -19.18
C GLU A 218 62.96 36.71 -19.42
N GLN A 219 61.77 37.31 -19.32
CA GLN A 219 61.61 38.77 -19.42
C GLN A 219 62.36 39.52 -18.32
N LYS A 220 62.39 38.99 -17.09
CA LYS A 220 63.13 39.59 -15.98
C LYS A 220 64.64 39.58 -16.26
N ASP A 221 65.18 38.45 -16.73
CA ASP A 221 66.61 38.31 -17.03
C ASP A 221 67.05 39.25 -18.16
N ASP A 222 66.20 39.44 -19.17
CA ASP A 222 66.47 40.38 -20.27
C ASP A 222 66.43 41.84 -19.82
N ILE A 223 65.48 42.21 -18.96
CA ILE A 223 65.43 43.55 -18.34
C ILE A 223 66.66 43.79 -17.46
N GLU A 224 67.11 42.79 -16.70
CA GLU A 224 68.28 42.90 -15.82
C GLU A 224 69.57 43.06 -16.64
N LYS A 225 69.72 42.33 -17.74
CA LYS A 225 70.81 42.54 -18.71
C LYS A 225 70.78 43.94 -19.31
N LEU A 226 69.63 44.40 -19.82
CA LEU A 226 69.47 45.74 -20.39
C LEU A 226 69.83 46.83 -19.38
N THR A 227 69.38 46.69 -18.13
CA THR A 227 69.67 47.61 -17.04
C THR A 227 71.16 47.65 -16.73
N THR A 228 71.82 46.49 -16.70
CA THR A 228 73.27 46.38 -16.45
C THR A 228 74.07 47.01 -17.58
N THR A 229 73.71 46.75 -18.85
CA THR A 229 74.34 47.37 -20.02
C THR A 229 74.17 48.88 -20.03
N ALA A 230 72.97 49.38 -19.75
CA ALA A 230 72.71 50.83 -19.67
C ALA A 230 73.52 51.50 -18.56
N LYS A 231 73.61 50.86 -17.38
CA LYS A 231 74.40 51.36 -16.25
C LYS A 231 75.89 51.41 -16.56
N ASN A 232 76.44 50.36 -17.19
CA ASN A 232 77.84 50.32 -17.58
C ASN A 232 78.16 51.39 -18.62
N ASN A 233 77.32 51.52 -19.67
CA ASN A 233 77.49 52.56 -20.69
C ASN A 233 77.43 53.98 -20.10
N ALA A 234 76.52 54.22 -19.15
CA ALA A 234 76.43 55.52 -18.47
C ALA A 234 77.67 55.81 -17.62
N SER A 235 78.19 54.80 -16.92
CA SER A 235 79.43 54.89 -16.14
C SER A 235 80.65 55.18 -17.02
N ASP A 236 80.78 54.49 -18.15
CA ASP A 236 81.86 54.69 -19.10
C ASP A 236 81.80 56.08 -19.74
N ASN A 237 80.60 56.53 -20.14
CA ASN A 237 80.40 57.88 -20.65
C ASN A 237 80.75 58.97 -19.62
N LEU A 238 80.34 58.79 -18.36
CA LEU A 238 80.70 59.70 -17.27
C LEU A 238 82.21 59.76 -17.05
N LYS A 239 82.89 58.61 -17.10
CA LYS A 239 84.34 58.53 -16.99
C LYS A 239 85.04 59.31 -18.12
N THR A 240 84.60 59.12 -19.38
CA THR A 240 85.14 59.87 -20.53
C THR A 240 84.93 61.37 -20.40
N ILE A 241 83.76 61.82 -19.92
CA ILE A 241 83.50 63.25 -19.68
C ILE A 241 84.45 63.80 -18.60
N LEU A 242 84.68 63.05 -17.52
CA LEU A 242 85.57 63.46 -16.44
C LEU A 242 87.03 63.56 -16.93
N GLU A 243 87.47 62.59 -17.73
CA GLU A 243 88.80 62.59 -18.36
C GLU A 243 88.98 63.79 -19.29
N LEU A 244 87.98 64.11 -20.12
CA LEU A 244 88.00 65.31 -20.95
C LEU A 244 88.05 66.60 -20.12
N PHE A 245 87.28 66.67 -19.04
CA PHE A 245 87.27 67.84 -18.14
C PHE A 245 88.63 68.04 -17.46
N LEU A 246 89.25 66.94 -16.98
CA LEU A 246 90.59 66.95 -16.40
C LEU A 246 91.65 67.34 -17.42
N GLN A 247 91.56 66.83 -18.65
CA GLN A 247 92.51 67.15 -19.73
C GLN A 247 92.40 68.62 -20.13
N ASN A 248 91.18 69.16 -20.24
CA ASN A 248 90.93 70.56 -20.56
C ASN A 248 91.43 71.50 -19.45
N ASN A 249 91.20 71.13 -18.18
CA ASN A 249 91.74 71.88 -17.04
C ASN A 249 93.27 71.84 -17.00
N LYS A 250 93.90 70.71 -17.33
CA LYS A 250 95.36 70.61 -17.42
C LYS A 250 95.92 71.53 -18.50
N GLN A 251 95.31 71.53 -19.70
CA GLN A 251 95.69 72.44 -20.79
C GLN A 251 95.55 73.92 -20.41
N MET A 252 94.47 74.29 -19.70
CA MET A 252 94.27 75.65 -19.19
C MET A 252 95.34 76.06 -18.17
N ILE A 253 95.72 75.17 -17.25
CA ILE A 253 96.79 75.43 -16.28
C ILE A 253 98.14 75.57 -16.98
N ASP A 254 98.45 74.69 -17.93
CA ASP A 254 99.68 74.75 -18.72
C ASP A 254 99.77 76.07 -19.51
N LEU A 255 98.66 76.53 -20.11
CA LEU A 255 98.55 77.84 -20.77
C LEU A 255 98.74 79.03 -19.80
N LEU A 256 98.18 78.95 -18.60
CA LEU A 256 98.35 79.98 -17.57
C LEU A 256 99.80 80.04 -17.06
N LEU A 257 100.44 78.87 -16.89
CA LEU A 257 101.85 78.77 -16.52
C LEU A 257 102.76 79.31 -17.63
N GLU A 258 102.52 78.96 -18.90
CA GLU A 258 103.25 79.49 -20.05
C GLU A 258 103.11 81.01 -20.19
N ASN A 259 101.94 81.57 -19.90
CA ASN A 259 101.71 83.02 -19.94
C ASN A 259 102.37 83.73 -18.74
N SER A 260 102.35 83.13 -17.54
CA SER A 260 103.05 83.67 -16.36
C SER A 260 104.58 83.59 -16.45
N SER A 261 105.11 82.72 -17.32
CA SER A 261 106.54 82.57 -17.61
C SER A 261 107.07 83.59 -18.62
N LYS A 262 106.18 84.36 -19.27
CA LYS A 262 106.53 85.40 -20.26
C LYS A 262 106.53 86.81 -19.67
N ASP A 263 106.07 86.98 -18.43
CA ASP A 263 105.95 88.26 -17.72
C ASP A 263 106.96 88.42 -16.54
N ASN A 264 108.01 87.60 -16.49
CA ASN A 264 109.19 87.73 -15.60
C ASN A 264 110.48 87.58 -16.39
#